data_AF-A0A2J0LNS0-F1
#
_entry.id   AF-A0A2J0LNS0-F1
#
_cell.length_a   1.000
_cell.length_b   1.000
_cell.length_c   1.000
_cell.angle_alpha   90.00
_cell.angle_beta   90.00
_cell.angle_gamma   90.00
#
_symmetry.space_group_name_H-M   'P 1'
#
loop_
_entity.id
_entity.type
_entity.pdbx_description
1 polymer ?
#
loop_
_entity_poly.entity_id
_entity_poly.type
_entity_poly.pdbx_seq_one_letter_code
_entity_poly.pdbx_strand_id
1 'polypeptide(L)'
;MKEKDILKLFEDTGALLSGHFRLSSGLHSGNYFQCALLLQYPDIAEKLCRELADYFKEDKPTCVVAPALGGIIVSYETGRCLGVRSLFTER
;
A
#
# COMPACT_ATOMS: atom_id res chain seq x y z
N MET A 1 -2.25 13.34 -4.43
CA MET A 1 -0.79 13.58 -4.21
C MET A 1 -0.02 13.43 -5.51
N LYS A 2 1.14 14.09 -5.67
CA LYS A 2 2.01 13.82 -6.84
C LYS A 2 2.91 12.62 -6.54
N GLU A 3 3.34 11.92 -7.59
CA GLU A 3 4.22 10.75 -7.49
C GLU A 3 5.50 11.02 -6.67
N LYS A 4 6.11 12.19 -6.86
CA LYS A 4 7.30 12.61 -6.10
C LYS A 4 7.06 12.70 -4.60
N ASP A 5 5.86 13.13 -4.18
CA ASP A 5 5.51 13.24 -2.77
C ASP A 5 5.34 11.85 -2.15
N ILE A 6 4.79 10.90 -2.91
CA ILE A 6 4.64 9.50 -2.48
C ILE A 6 6.02 8.87 -2.32
N LEU A 7 6.91 8.99 -3.31
CA LEU A 7 8.27 8.45 -3.23
C LEU A 7 9.03 9.00 -2.02
N LYS A 8 8.90 10.30 -1.75
CA LYS A 8 9.50 10.92 -0.58
C LYS A 8 9.00 10.32 0.74
N LEU A 9 7.71 10.00 0.86
CA LEU A 9 7.20 9.30 2.04
C LEU A 9 7.85 7.93 2.22
N PHE A 10 8.02 7.17 1.14
CA PHE A 10 8.72 5.87 1.23
C PHE A 10 10.18 6.02 1.62
N GLU A 11 10.88 7.04 1.13
CA GLU A 11 12.25 7.36 1.56
C GLU A 11 12.30 7.78 3.03
N ASP A 12 11.46 8.72 3.44
CA ASP A 12 11.42 9.28 4.80
C ASP A 12 11.05 8.22 5.85
N THR A 13 10.19 7.24 5.51
CA THR A 13 9.86 6.12 6.41
C THR A 13 10.86 4.95 6.32
N GLY A 14 11.89 5.04 5.47
CA GLY A 14 12.83 3.95 5.22
C GLY A 14 12.21 2.74 4.52
N ALA A 15 11.04 2.91 3.92
CA ALA A 15 10.32 1.85 3.21
C ALA A 15 10.83 1.66 1.77
N LEU A 16 11.53 2.64 1.19
CA LEU A 16 12.31 2.46 -0.03
C LEU A 16 13.76 2.16 0.33
N LEU A 17 14.19 0.93 0.06
CA LEU A 17 15.57 0.48 0.29
C LEU A 17 16.35 0.52 -1.02
N SER A 18 17.59 1.01 -0.98
CA SER A 18 18.53 0.97 -2.10
C SER A 18 19.70 0.04 -1.83
N GLY A 19 20.09 -0.76 -2.82
CA GLY A 19 21.09 -1.82 -2.67
C GLY A 19 21.09 -2.77 -3.87
N HIS A 20 21.23 -4.07 -3.61
CA HIS A 20 21.12 -5.11 -4.64
C HIS A 20 20.21 -6.22 -4.13
N PHE A 21 19.01 -6.31 -4.70
CA PHE A 21 17.96 -7.23 -4.26
C PHE A 21 17.63 -8.21 -5.38
N ARG A 22 17.53 -9.50 -5.05
CA ARG A 22 16.91 -10.50 -5.92
C ARG A 22 15.45 -10.67 -5.51
N LEU A 23 14.54 -10.27 -6.39
CA LEU A 23 13.10 -10.27 -6.16
C LEU A 23 12.51 -11.69 -6.23
N SER A 24 11.28 -11.85 -5.76
CA SER A 24 10.54 -13.13 -5.83
C SER A 24 10.35 -13.63 -7.27
N SER A 25 10.35 -12.73 -8.26
CA SER A 25 10.35 -13.06 -9.69
C SER A 25 11.68 -13.65 -10.19
N GLY A 26 12.74 -13.63 -9.38
CA GLY A 26 14.11 -13.98 -9.78
C GLY A 26 14.88 -12.82 -10.41
N LEU A 27 14.22 -11.70 -10.72
CA LEU A 27 14.87 -10.50 -11.28
C LEU A 27 15.69 -9.77 -10.21
N HIS A 28 16.70 -9.03 -10.65
CA HIS A 28 17.55 -8.22 -9.80
C HIS A 28 17.12 -6.75 -9.89
N SER A 29 17.10 -6.06 -8.75
CA SER A 29 16.71 -4.66 -8.63
C SER A 29 17.67 -3.89 -7.73
N GLY A 30 17.93 -2.64 -8.09
CA GLY A 30 18.66 -1.70 -7.24
C GLY A 30 17.82 -1.19 -6.05
N ASN A 31 16.50 -1.37 -6.11
CA ASN A 31 15.55 -0.87 -5.13
C ASN A 31 14.58 -1.96 -4.66
N TYR A 32 14.12 -1.84 -3.43
CA TYR A 32 13.09 -2.72 -2.86
C TYR A 32 12.15 -1.94 -1.93
N PHE A 33 10.85 -2.20 -2.05
CA PHE A 33 9.82 -1.57 -1.22
C PHE A 33 9.43 -2.48 -0.05
N GLN A 34 9.79 -2.08 1.17
CA GLN A 34 9.36 -2.71 2.40
C GLN A 34 8.15 -1.97 2.97
N CYS A 35 6.99 -2.10 2.31
CA CYS A 35 5.78 -1.32 2.61
C CYS A 35 5.32 -1.39 4.07
N ALA A 36 5.63 -2.47 4.80
CA ALA A 36 5.32 -2.59 6.22
C ALA A 36 5.89 -1.44 7.07
N LEU A 37 7.08 -0.92 6.72
CA LEU A 37 7.71 0.19 7.44
C LEU A 37 6.96 1.51 7.25
N LEU A 38 6.28 1.69 6.11
CA LEU A 38 5.43 2.86 5.87
C LEU A 38 4.06 2.65 6.53
N LEU A 39 3.47 1.47 6.34
CA LEU A 39 2.12 1.15 6.80
C LEU A 39 1.99 1.10 8.33
N GLN A 40 3.10 1.02 9.07
CA GLN A 40 3.09 1.13 10.53
C GLN A 40 2.70 2.53 11.03
N TYR A 41 2.74 3.56 10.17
CA TYR A 41 2.34 4.93 10.48
C TYR A 41 0.90 5.16 9.99
N PRO A 42 -0.13 5.09 10.86
CA PRO A 42 -1.53 5.09 10.43
C PRO A 42 -1.91 6.36 9.67
N ASP A 43 -1.37 7.52 10.05
CA ASP A 43 -1.65 8.79 9.38
C ASP A 43 -1.10 8.85 7.95
N ILE A 44 0.01 8.15 7.68
CA ILE A 44 0.59 8.05 6.33
C ILE A 44 -0.19 7.00 5.53
N ALA A 45 -0.49 5.85 6.14
CA ALA A 45 -1.28 4.80 5.53
C ALA A 45 -2.66 5.30 5.10
N GLU A 46 -3.35 6.06 5.95
CA GLU A 46 -4.65 6.68 5.68
C GLU A 46 -4.59 7.61 4.47
N LYS A 47 -3.60 8.51 4.41
CA LYS A 47 -3.41 9.43 3.27
C LYS A 47 -3.21 8.67 1.96
N LEU A 48 -2.34 7.67 1.94
CA LEU A 48 -2.09 6.89 0.72
C LEU A 48 -3.30 6.04 0.32
N CYS A 49 -3.98 5.41 1.28
CA CYS A 49 -5.16 4.60 1.00
C CYS A 49 -6.37 5.46 0.59
N ARG A 50 -6.43 6.73 1.04
CA ARG A 50 -7.42 7.70 0.56
C ARG A 50 -7.22 8.04 -0.92
N GLU A 51 -5.98 8.27 -1.34
CA GLU A 51 -5.68 8.49 -2.76
C GLU A 51 -6.03 7.25 -3.61
N LEU A 52 -5.78 6.05 -3.08
CA LEU A 52 -6.19 4.80 -3.74
C LEU A 52 -7.72 4.68 -3.81
N ALA A 53 -8.43 4.99 -2.72
CA ALA A 53 -9.88 4.98 -2.65
C ALA A 53 -10.50 5.97 -3.65
N ASP A 54 -9.97 7.19 -3.72
CA ASP A 54 -10.44 8.23 -4.63
C ASP A 54 -10.29 7.81 -6.10
N TYR A 55 -9.20 7.09 -6.44
CA TYR A 55 -8.99 6.53 -7.77
C TYR A 55 -10.10 5.53 -8.18
N PHE A 56 -10.54 4.67 -7.25
CA PHE A 56 -11.55 3.63 -7.51
C PHE A 56 -12.99 4.06 -7.20
N LYS A 57 -13.21 5.30 -6.77
CA LYS A 57 -14.52 5.74 -6.26
C LYS A 57 -15.63 5.63 -7.31
N GLU A 58 -15.32 5.94 -8.57
CA GLU A 58 -16.28 5.91 -9.68
C GLU A 58 -16.67 4.49 -10.11
N ASP A 59 -15.85 3.48 -9.79
CA ASP A 59 -16.14 2.07 -10.04
C ASP A 59 -17.20 1.52 -9.08
N LYS A 60 -17.57 2.29 -8.04
CA LYS A 60 -18.57 1.95 -7.03
C LYS A 60 -18.36 0.55 -6.44
N PRO A 61 -17.15 0.24 -5.92
CA PRO A 61 -16.87 -1.05 -5.32
C PRO A 61 -17.83 -1.30 -4.14
N THR A 62 -18.16 -2.57 -3.90
CA THR A 62 -18.99 -2.98 -2.74
C THR A 62 -18.17 -3.60 -1.61
N CYS A 63 -16.92 -3.95 -1.89
CA CYS A 63 -15.91 -4.38 -0.93
C CYS A 63 -14.50 -4.16 -1.48
N VAL A 64 -13.52 -4.22 -0.58
CA VAL A 64 -12.09 -4.29 -0.90
C VAL A 64 -11.54 -5.61 -0.32
N VAL A 65 -10.77 -6.36 -1.10
CA VAL A 65 -10.17 -7.63 -0.67
C VAL A 65 -8.68 -7.63 -0.97
N ALA A 66 -7.87 -8.20 -0.07
CA ALA A 66 -6.44 -8.37 -0.29
C ALA A 66 -5.89 -9.67 0.33
N PRO A 67 -4.80 -10.23 -0.19
CA PRO A 67 -4.14 -11.40 0.41
C PRO A 67 -3.43 -11.02 1.72
N ALA A 68 -3.54 -11.90 2.71
CA ALA A 68 -2.77 -11.82 3.94
C ALA A 68 -1.28 -12.15 3.70
N LEU A 69 -0.34 -11.58 4.48
CA LEU A 69 -0.52 -10.56 5.53
C LEU A 69 -0.40 -9.12 5.00
N GLY A 70 0.46 -8.89 4.01
CA GLY A 70 0.87 -7.55 3.60
C GLY A 70 -0.26 -6.66 3.05
N GLY A 71 -1.33 -7.27 2.54
CA GLY A 71 -2.47 -6.55 1.98
C GLY A 71 -3.52 -6.10 3.00
N ILE A 72 -3.50 -6.63 4.22
CA ILE A 72 -4.59 -6.45 5.20
C ILE A 72 -4.77 -4.97 5.58
N ILE A 73 -3.68 -4.26 5.88
CA ILE A 73 -3.75 -2.84 6.28
C ILE A 73 -4.28 -2.01 5.11
N VAL A 74 -3.80 -2.28 3.90
CA VAL A 74 -4.20 -1.54 2.70
C VAL A 74 -5.68 -1.78 2.38
N SER A 75 -6.16 -3.03 2.44
CA SER A 75 -7.57 -3.31 2.19
C SER A 75 -8.46 -2.70 3.27
N TYR A 76 -8.06 -2.79 4.54
CA TYR A 76 -8.78 -2.18 5.66
C TYR A 76 -8.91 -0.67 5.50
N GLU A 77 -7.81 0.05 5.31
CA GLU A 77 -7.81 1.50 5.19
C GLU A 77 -8.51 2.01 3.92
N THR A 78 -8.31 1.32 2.79
CA THR A 78 -8.98 1.67 1.53
C THR A 78 -10.48 1.41 1.62
N GLY A 79 -10.89 0.27 2.19
CA GLY A 79 -12.29 -0.04 2.43
C GLY A 79 -12.95 0.98 3.37
N ARG A 80 -12.23 1.39 4.43
CA ARG A 80 -12.65 2.46 5.35
C ARG A 80 -12.86 3.79 4.63
N CYS A 81 -11.94 4.19 3.75
CA CYS A 81 -12.05 5.43 2.96
C CYS A 81 -13.20 5.40 1.96
N LEU A 82 -13.47 4.25 1.34
CA LEU A 82 -14.59 4.04 0.42
C LEU A 82 -15.95 3.87 1.13
N GLY A 83 -15.95 3.59 2.44
CA GLY A 83 -17.17 3.29 3.20
C GLY A 83 -17.74 1.89 2.90
N VAL A 84 -16.88 0.94 2.54
CA VAL A 84 -17.27 -0.42 2.14
C VAL A 84 -16.59 -1.49 3.00
N ARG A 85 -17.05 -2.73 2.89
CA ARG A 85 -16.47 -3.85 3.64
C ARG A 85 -15.04 -4.12 3.18
N SER A 86 -14.12 -4.30 4.13
CA SER A 86 -12.79 -4.85 3.87
C SER A 86 -12.75 -6.34 4.22
N LEU A 87 -12.12 -7.12 3.35
CA LEU A 87 -11.96 -8.57 3.45
C LEU A 87 -10.49 -8.94 3.22
N PHE A 88 -10.10 -10.13 3.65
CA PHE A 88 -8.81 -10.71 3.28
C PHE A 88 -8.91 -12.22 3.10
N THR A 89 -7.96 -12.77 2.33
CA THR A 89 -7.80 -14.21 2.15
C THR A 89 -6.45 -14.65 2.72
N GLU A 90 -6.40 -15.82 3.34
CA GLU A 90 -5.17 -16.43 3.89
C GLU A 90 -4.90 -17.80 3.26
N ARG A 91 -3.67 -18.31 3.40
CA ARG A 91 -3.22 -19.62 2.88
C ARG A 91 -2.84 -20.55 4.01
#